data_AF-A0A6B3G8G8-F1
#
_entry.id   AF-A0A6B3G8G8-F1
#
_cell.length_a   1.000
_cell.length_b   1.000
_cell.length_c   1.000
_cell.angle_alpha   90.00
_cell.angle_beta   90.00
_cell.angle_gamma   90.00
#
_symmetry.space_group_name_H-M   'P 1'
#
loop_
_entity.id
_entity.type
_entity.pdbx_description
1 polymer ?
#
loop_
_entity_poly.entity_id
_entity_poly.type
_entity_poly.pdbx_seq_one_letter_code
_entity_poly.pdbx_strand_id
1 'polypeptide(L)'
;IALGTYLGGWRIIRTMGKGLTDLQPPQGFAAQTSAATVILASSHLGFSLSTTQSCSGAVMGSGLGRKGGVVRWSTATRMFVAWGLTLPAAGLVGAGAEFLTKQGPWGIAVTAVILVGGSFAIWLASRRQPVDHTNVNDTAGDEPQGVVTTAIAAVQPPPIGVPASEPELISSIPAPASAPDDPARPPAKV
;
A
#
# COMPACT_ATOMS: atom_id res chain seq x y z
N ILE A 1 21.11 0.96 -14.62
CA ILE A 1 20.16 0.66 -13.51
C ILE A 1 20.84 0.73 -12.14
N ALA A 2 21.90 -0.06 -11.88
CA ALA A 2 22.55 -0.15 -10.56
C ALA A 2 22.89 1.22 -9.91
N LEU A 3 23.54 2.14 -10.64
CA LEU A 3 23.86 3.48 -10.13
C LEU A 3 22.62 4.28 -9.73
N GLY A 4 21.54 4.22 -10.53
CA GLY A 4 20.28 4.91 -10.24
C GLY A 4 19.56 4.33 -9.03
N THR A 5 19.57 3.00 -8.89
CA THR A 5 19.02 2.32 -7.71
C THR A 5 19.80 2.67 -6.45
N TYR A 6 21.12 2.79 -6.52
CA TYR A 6 21.94 3.18 -5.37
C TYR A 6 21.68 4.63 -4.94
N LEU A 7 21.60 5.56 -5.89
CA LEU A 7 21.41 6.99 -5.60
C LEU A 7 19.99 7.34 -5.10
N GLY A 8 18.96 6.64 -5.58
CA GLY A 8 17.56 6.96 -5.28
C GLY A 8 16.80 5.92 -4.45
N GLY A 9 17.41 4.77 -4.18
CA GLY A 9 16.71 3.61 -3.60
C GLY A 9 16.28 3.81 -2.15
N TRP A 10 17.06 4.55 -1.35
CA TRP A 10 16.80 4.73 0.08
C TRP A 10 15.42 5.33 0.39
N ARG A 11 14.98 6.32 -0.40
CA ARG A 11 13.65 6.93 -0.20
C ARG A 11 12.50 5.96 -0.54
N ILE A 12 12.71 5.11 -1.53
CA ILE A 12 11.78 4.05 -1.92
C ILE A 12 11.72 3.00 -0.80
N ILE A 13 12.88 2.57 -0.28
CA ILE A 13 12.98 1.60 0.82
C ILE A 13 12.24 2.11 2.06
N ARG A 14 12.45 3.36 2.48
CA ARG A 14 11.72 3.96 3.61
C ARG A 14 10.21 3.94 3.39
N THR A 15 9.77 4.33 2.20
CA THR A 15 8.34 4.40 1.87
C THR A 15 7.70 3.00 1.84
N MET A 16 8.38 2.01 1.29
CA MET A 16 7.87 0.63 1.21
C MET A 16 7.90 -0.09 2.56
N GLY A 17 8.97 0.10 3.34
CA GLY A 17 9.20 -0.62 4.60
C GLY A 17 8.54 -0.03 5.84
N LYS A 18 8.26 1.29 5.85
CA LYS A 18 7.58 1.97 6.97
C LYS A 18 6.35 2.78 6.54
N GLY A 19 6.37 3.31 5.31
CA GLY A 19 5.30 4.17 4.79
C GLY A 19 4.06 3.42 4.26
N LEU A 20 4.20 2.16 3.86
CA LEU A 20 3.12 1.33 3.33
C LEU A 20 2.65 0.26 4.33
N THR A 21 3.58 -0.52 4.88
CA THR A 21 3.33 -1.47 5.97
C THR A 21 4.63 -1.61 6.76
N ASP A 22 4.55 -1.94 8.05
CA ASP A 22 5.75 -2.22 8.85
C ASP A 22 6.29 -3.61 8.53
N LEU A 23 7.36 -3.64 7.74
CA LEU A 23 7.95 -4.85 7.17
C LEU A 23 9.03 -5.42 8.09
N GLN A 24 8.75 -6.55 8.74
CA GLN A 24 9.77 -7.30 9.48
C GLN A 24 10.48 -8.29 8.54
N PRO A 25 11.68 -8.79 8.89
CA PRO A 25 12.46 -9.67 8.00
C PRO A 25 11.69 -10.89 7.46
N PRO A 26 10.84 -11.60 8.25
CA PRO A 26 10.05 -12.72 7.73
C PRO A 26 9.06 -12.32 6.63
N GLN A 27 8.43 -11.14 6.74
CA GLN A 27 7.49 -10.60 5.76
C GLN A 27 8.23 -10.10 4.53
N GLY A 28 9.42 -9.52 4.71
CA GLY A 28 10.31 -9.17 3.60
C GLY A 28 10.69 -10.39 2.78
N PHE A 29 11.05 -11.49 3.43
CA PHE A 29 11.33 -12.76 2.74
C PHE A 29 10.09 -13.26 2.00
N ALA A 30 8.94 -13.36 2.69
CA ALA A 30 7.69 -13.81 2.07
C ALA A 30 7.26 -12.96 0.86
N ALA A 31 7.38 -11.63 0.96
CA ALA A 31 7.09 -10.70 -0.12
C ALA A 31 8.03 -10.91 -1.32
N GLN A 32 9.34 -11.07 -1.09
CA GLN A 32 10.30 -11.32 -2.16
C GLN A 32 10.08 -12.68 -2.83
N THR A 33 9.79 -13.74 -2.06
CA THR A 33 9.47 -15.05 -2.62
C THR A 33 8.19 -15.03 -3.46
N SER A 34 7.16 -14.32 -3.01
CA SER A 34 5.92 -14.15 -3.76
C SER A 34 6.15 -13.37 -5.06
N ALA A 35 6.85 -12.23 -4.99
CA ALA A 35 7.18 -11.43 -6.17
C ALA A 35 8.05 -12.22 -7.17
N ALA A 36 9.08 -12.92 -6.68
CA ALA A 36 9.95 -13.76 -7.50
C ALA A 36 9.17 -14.89 -8.18
N THR A 37 8.27 -15.56 -7.46
CA THR A 37 7.40 -16.61 -8.01
C THR A 37 6.53 -16.07 -9.15
N VAL A 38 5.89 -14.91 -8.95
CA VAL A 38 5.04 -14.29 -9.98
C VAL A 38 5.84 -13.88 -11.21
N ILE A 39 7.00 -13.25 -11.00
CA ILE A 39 7.90 -12.84 -12.09
C ILE A 39 8.39 -14.06 -12.87
N LEU A 40 8.82 -15.11 -12.18
CA LEU A 40 9.31 -16.34 -12.80
C LEU A 40 8.19 -17.03 -13.59
N ALA A 41 7.00 -17.19 -13.00
CA ALA A 41 5.84 -17.75 -13.69
C ALA A 41 5.50 -16.97 -14.97
N SER A 42 5.46 -15.64 -14.91
CA SER A 42 5.21 -14.80 -16.08
C SER A 42 6.30 -14.92 -17.14
N SER A 43 7.57 -15.01 -16.71
CA SER A 43 8.71 -15.17 -17.61
C SER A 43 8.61 -16.49 -18.37
N HIS A 44 8.18 -17.57 -17.71
CA HIS A 44 7.95 -18.88 -18.36
C HIS A 44 6.74 -18.88 -19.30
N LEU A 45 5.71 -18.08 -19.00
CA LEU A 45 4.52 -17.95 -19.85
C LEU A 45 4.71 -16.95 -21.01
N GLY A 46 5.80 -16.18 -21.04
CA GLY A 46 6.08 -15.19 -22.08
C GLY A 46 5.26 -13.90 -21.97
N PHE A 47 4.53 -13.69 -20.87
CA PHE A 47 3.76 -12.47 -20.66
C PHE A 47 4.61 -11.35 -20.06
N SER A 48 4.42 -10.13 -20.56
CA SER A 48 5.01 -8.93 -19.96
C SER A 48 4.16 -8.50 -18.76
N LEU A 49 4.79 -8.33 -17.59
CA LEU A 49 4.12 -7.87 -16.38
C LEU A 49 4.81 -6.66 -15.75
N SER A 50 4.07 -5.94 -14.91
CA SER A 50 4.60 -4.82 -14.12
C SER A 50 5.24 -5.33 -12.83
N THR A 51 6.57 -5.27 -12.76
CA THR A 51 7.32 -5.65 -11.55
C THR A 51 7.00 -4.74 -10.35
N THR A 52 6.67 -3.47 -10.59
CA THR A 52 6.23 -2.53 -9.55
C THR A 52 4.92 -2.98 -8.89
N GLN A 53 3.95 -3.41 -9.68
CA GLN A 53 2.66 -3.88 -9.16
C GLN A 53 2.80 -5.23 -8.45
N SER A 54 3.57 -6.15 -9.02
CA SER A 54 3.85 -7.45 -8.40
C SER A 54 4.57 -7.29 -7.05
N CYS A 55 5.64 -6.49 -6.98
CA CYS A 55 6.38 -6.23 -5.75
C CYS A 55 5.52 -5.50 -4.71
N SER A 56 4.81 -4.44 -5.09
CA SER A 56 3.94 -3.69 -4.17
C SER A 56 2.80 -4.57 -3.64
N GLY A 57 2.20 -5.40 -4.51
CA GLY A 57 1.16 -6.35 -4.14
C GLY A 57 1.67 -7.41 -3.15
N ALA A 58 2.85 -7.98 -3.40
CA ALA A 58 3.47 -8.94 -2.50
C ALA A 58 3.80 -8.32 -1.13
N VAL A 59 4.29 -7.08 -1.10
CA VAL A 59 4.53 -6.32 0.14
C VAL A 59 3.23 -6.11 0.92
N MET A 60 2.18 -5.61 0.25
CA MET A 60 0.87 -5.41 0.90
C MET A 60 0.27 -6.74 1.39
N GLY A 61 0.35 -7.80 0.59
CA GLY A 61 -0.13 -9.13 0.95
C GLY A 61 0.60 -9.72 2.16
N SER A 62 1.93 -9.58 2.21
CA SER A 62 2.74 -10.01 3.36
C SER A 62 2.41 -9.23 4.64
N GLY A 63 2.04 -7.95 4.51
CA GLY A 63 1.62 -7.09 5.62
C GLY A 63 0.26 -7.49 6.19
N LEU A 64 -0.70 -7.88 5.33
CA LEU A 64 -2.04 -8.34 5.74
C LEU A 64 -2.01 -9.73 6.40
N GLY A 65 -1.08 -10.61 6.01
CA GLY A 65 -0.99 -11.97 6.54
C GLY A 65 -0.51 -12.08 7.99
N ARG A 66 -0.13 -10.97 8.63
CA ARG A 66 0.35 -10.93 10.02
C ARG A 66 -0.77 -10.62 11.01
N LYS A 67 -0.81 -11.29 12.16
CA LYS A 67 -1.65 -10.88 13.31
C LYS A 67 -1.29 -9.45 13.74
N GLY A 68 -2.25 -8.53 13.64
CA GLY A 68 -2.02 -7.10 13.90
C GLY A 68 -1.23 -6.37 12.79
N GLY A 69 -1.16 -6.94 11.59
CA GLY A 69 -0.60 -6.31 10.40
C GLY A 69 -1.44 -5.12 9.94
N VAL A 70 -0.81 -3.95 9.82
CA VAL A 70 -1.49 -2.73 9.35
C VAL A 70 -0.89 -2.31 8.01
N VAL A 71 -1.76 -2.17 7.00
CA VAL A 71 -1.42 -1.56 5.71
C VAL A 71 -2.01 -0.16 5.69
N ARG A 72 -1.17 0.83 5.36
CA ARG A 72 -1.57 2.23 5.23
C ARG A 72 -2.25 2.43 3.87
N TRP A 73 -3.56 2.17 3.81
CA TRP A 73 -4.36 2.27 2.58
C TRP A 73 -4.28 3.64 1.91
N SER A 74 -4.16 4.74 2.67
CA SER A 74 -3.94 6.08 2.11
C SER A 74 -2.68 6.14 1.23
N THR A 75 -1.57 5.54 1.67
CA THR A 75 -0.34 5.46 0.89
C THR A 75 -0.53 4.60 -0.36
N ALA A 76 -1.19 3.44 -0.22
CA ALA A 76 -1.48 2.53 -1.33
C ALA A 76 -2.32 3.22 -2.43
N THR A 77 -3.39 3.93 -2.04
CA THR A 77 -4.24 4.68 -2.97
C THR A 77 -3.48 5.81 -3.64
N ARG A 78 -2.64 6.57 -2.91
CA ARG A 78 -1.78 7.61 -3.51
C ARG A 78 -0.84 7.02 -4.57
N MET A 79 -0.27 5.84 -4.31
CA MET A 79 0.54 5.11 -5.29
C MET A 79 -0.27 4.74 -6.54
N PHE A 80 -1.46 4.18 -6.36
CA PHE A 80 -2.33 3.79 -7.47
C PHE A 80 -2.73 4.99 -8.34
N VAL A 81 -3.14 6.10 -7.71
CA VAL A 81 -3.45 7.35 -8.41
C VAL A 81 -2.21 7.89 -9.13
N ALA A 82 -1.03 7.83 -8.51
CA ALA A 82 0.22 8.24 -9.15
C ALA A 82 0.51 7.39 -10.40
N TRP A 83 0.35 6.07 -10.35
CA TRP A 83 0.53 5.22 -11.53
C TRP A 83 -0.44 5.59 -12.66
N GLY A 84 -1.71 5.79 -12.35
CA GLY A 84 -2.71 6.23 -13.33
C GLY A 84 -2.36 7.59 -13.94
N LEU A 85 -1.92 8.55 -13.13
CA LEU A 85 -1.55 9.90 -13.56
C LEU A 85 -0.24 9.95 -14.35
N THR A 86 0.69 9.02 -14.11
CA THR A 86 1.98 9.02 -14.81
C THR A 86 1.86 8.77 -16.31
N LEU A 87 0.89 7.97 -16.76
CA LEU A 87 0.66 7.68 -18.18
C LEU A 87 0.25 8.93 -18.99
N PRO A 88 -0.83 9.67 -18.63
CA PRO A 88 -1.19 10.89 -19.34
C PRO A 88 -0.13 11.98 -19.20
N ALA A 89 0.51 12.10 -18.03
CA ALA A 89 1.60 13.06 -17.84
C ALA A 89 2.77 12.77 -18.80
N ALA A 90 3.20 11.52 -18.93
CA ALA A 90 4.25 11.12 -19.86
C ALA A 90 3.84 11.38 -21.33
N GLY A 91 2.59 11.09 -21.68
CA GLY A 91 2.04 11.38 -23.01
C GLY A 91 2.05 12.86 -23.35
N LEU A 92 1.61 13.72 -22.43
CA LEU A 92 1.61 15.18 -22.61
C LEU A 92 3.02 15.75 -22.75
N VAL A 93 3.95 15.30 -21.91
CA VAL A 93 5.36 15.73 -21.99
C VAL A 93 5.98 15.28 -23.31
N GLY A 94 5.73 14.04 -23.73
CA GLY A 94 6.20 13.51 -25.01
C GLY A 94 5.64 14.28 -26.21
N ALA A 95 4.33 14.54 -26.22
CA ALA A 95 3.68 15.32 -27.27
C ALA A 95 4.20 16.77 -27.32
N GLY A 96 4.41 17.40 -26.18
CA GLY A 96 5.01 18.75 -26.11
C GLY A 96 6.44 18.78 -26.63
N ALA A 97 7.25 17.78 -26.29
CA ALA A 97 8.62 17.66 -26.80
C ALA A 97 8.65 17.46 -28.32
N GLU A 98 7.77 16.59 -28.86
CA GLU A 98 7.66 16.34 -30.30
C GLU A 98 7.16 17.57 -31.06
N PHE A 99 6.20 18.31 -30.50
CA PHE A 99 5.73 19.56 -31.07
C PHE A 99 6.84 20.61 -31.18
N LEU A 100 7.71 20.71 -30.15
CA LEU A 100 8.85 21.61 -30.17
C LEU A 100 9.90 21.20 -31.21
N THR A 101 10.28 19.92 -31.27
CA THR A 101 11.33 19.47 -32.19
C THR A 101 10.95 19.59 -33.66
N LYS A 102 9.65 19.55 -33.99
CA LYS A 102 9.14 19.81 -35.35
C LYS A 102 9.39 21.23 -35.85
N GLN A 103 9.65 22.20 -34.98
CA GLN A 103 9.87 23.61 -35.36
C GLN A 103 11.29 23.88 -35.92
N GLY A 104 12.13 22.86 -36.03
CA GLY A 104 13.50 22.95 -36.56
C GLY A 104 14.59 22.89 -35.48
N PRO A 105 15.85 23.23 -35.81
CA PRO A 105 16.99 23.05 -34.90
C PRO A 105 16.88 23.79 -33.57
N TRP A 106 16.23 24.96 -33.56
CA TRP A 106 16.01 25.74 -32.34
C TRP A 106 15.07 25.01 -31.36
N GLY A 107 14.07 24.30 -31.88
CA GLY A 107 13.14 23.51 -31.07
C GLY A 107 13.83 22.36 -30.34
N ILE A 108 14.81 21.73 -30.99
CA ILE A 108 15.67 20.70 -30.37
C ILE A 108 16.50 21.32 -29.23
N ALA A 109 17.09 22.49 -29.48
CA ALA A 109 17.88 23.20 -28.46
C ALA A 109 17.02 23.57 -27.25
N VAL A 110 15.80 24.07 -27.46
CA VAL A 110 14.87 24.40 -26.37
C VAL A 110 14.47 23.14 -25.59
N THR A 111 14.12 22.04 -26.27
CA THR A 111 13.80 20.76 -25.60
C THR A 111 14.98 20.25 -24.77
N ALA A 112 16.21 20.36 -25.29
CA ALA A 112 17.41 19.98 -24.54
C ALA A 112 17.60 20.86 -23.29
N VAL A 113 17.40 22.18 -23.40
CA VAL A 113 17.47 23.10 -22.26
C VAL A 113 16.40 22.79 -21.22
N ILE A 114 15.16 22.53 -21.64
CA ILE A 114 14.06 22.15 -20.74
C ILE A 114 14.38 20.83 -20.02
N LEU A 115 14.90 19.83 -20.74
CA LEU A 115 15.29 18.54 -20.17
C LEU A 115 16.40 18.71 -19.11
N VAL A 116 17.46 19.45 -19.44
CA VAL A 116 18.59 19.69 -18.54
C VAL A 116 18.15 20.52 -17.33
N GLY A 117 17.43 21.61 -17.56
CA GLY A 117 16.90 22.48 -16.50
C GLY A 117 15.92 21.75 -15.60
N GLY A 118 15.00 20.96 -16.15
CA GLY A 118 14.06 20.13 -15.41
C GLY A 118 14.78 19.07 -14.58
N SER A 119 15.75 18.37 -15.16
CA SER A 119 16.57 17.38 -14.44
C SER A 119 17.36 18.02 -13.29
N PHE A 120 17.93 19.21 -13.52
CA PHE A 120 18.67 19.96 -12.50
C PHE A 120 17.73 20.45 -11.39
N ALA A 121 16.54 20.94 -11.73
CA ALA A 121 15.53 21.37 -10.77
C ALA A 121 15.04 20.19 -9.91
N ILE A 122 14.78 19.03 -10.51
CA ILE A 122 14.42 17.80 -9.80
C ILE A 122 15.54 17.38 -8.86
N TRP A 123 16.79 17.42 -9.32
CA TRP A 123 17.95 17.08 -8.50
C TRP A 123 18.11 18.05 -7.31
N LEU A 124 17.95 19.36 -7.53
CA LEU A 124 18.01 20.36 -6.48
C LEU A 124 16.87 20.18 -5.47
N ALA A 125 15.65 19.90 -5.94
CA ALA A 125 14.52 19.57 -5.08
C ALA A 125 14.76 18.28 -4.29
N SER A 126 15.37 17.26 -4.91
CA SER A 126 15.71 15.99 -4.26
C SER A 126 16.74 16.16 -3.15
N ARG A 127 17.64 17.14 -3.25
CA ARG A 127 18.65 17.42 -2.22
C ARG A 127 18.09 18.09 -0.96
N ARG A 128 16.84 18.54 -0.96
CA ARG A 128 16.21 19.19 0.22
C ARG A 128 15.91 18.23 1.36
N GLN A 129 15.73 16.94 1.08
CA GLN A 129 15.42 15.91 2.08
C GLN A 129 16.22 14.62 1.77
N PRO A 130 17.53 14.61 2.06
CA PRO A 130 18.36 13.44 1.80
C PRO A 130 17.94 12.27 2.69
N VAL A 131 17.70 11.12 2.04
CA VAL A 131 17.43 9.85 2.71
C VAL A 131 18.60 8.93 2.45
N ASP A 132 19.29 8.54 3.51
CA ASP A 132 20.48 7.69 3.49
C ASP A 132 20.33 6.52 4.47
N HIS A 133 21.25 5.58 4.44
CA HIS A 133 21.27 4.41 5.32
C HIS A 133 21.17 4.74 6.82
N THR A 134 21.66 5.91 7.24
CA THR A 134 21.60 6.36 8.64
C THR A 134 20.19 6.75 9.09
N ASN A 135 19.36 7.25 8.16
CA ASN A 135 18.05 7.80 8.47
C ASN A 135 16.89 7.04 7.80
N VAL A 136 17.17 6.02 6.98
CA VAL A 136 16.14 5.26 6.26
C VAL A 136 15.14 4.61 7.23
N ASN A 137 15.62 4.25 8.42
CA ASN A 137 14.83 3.69 9.51
C ASN A 137 14.24 4.74 10.44
N ASP A 138 14.52 6.02 10.26
CA ASP A 138 13.86 7.04 11.05
C ASP A 138 12.39 7.04 10.62
N THR A 139 11.53 6.59 11.53
CA THR A 139 10.16 7.07 11.53
C THR A 139 10.30 8.58 11.63
N ALA A 140 9.80 9.33 10.65
CA ALA A 140 9.72 10.78 10.78
C ALA A 140 9.32 11.10 12.22
N GLY A 141 10.25 11.68 13.00
CA GLY A 141 9.91 12.26 14.27
C GLY A 141 8.85 13.32 13.99
N ASP A 142 7.80 13.38 14.81
CA ASP A 142 6.95 14.56 14.95
C ASP A 142 6.07 15.01 13.77
N GLU A 143 5.47 14.10 13.00
CA GLU A 143 4.19 14.42 12.34
C GLU A 143 3.05 13.77 13.15
N PRO A 144 2.25 14.55 13.91
CA PRO A 144 1.18 13.99 14.70
C PRO A 144 0.25 13.20 13.78
N GLN A 145 -0.07 11.98 14.18
CA GLN A 145 -1.04 11.08 13.54
C GLN A 145 -2.48 11.64 13.56
N GLY A 146 -2.65 12.96 13.60
CA GLY A 146 -3.89 13.69 13.71
C GLY A 146 -4.52 14.03 12.37
N VAL A 147 -3.81 14.33 11.28
CA VAL A 147 -4.52 14.87 10.09
C VAL A 147 -5.44 13.83 9.42
N VAL A 148 -5.06 12.56 9.42
CA VAL A 148 -5.90 11.48 8.87
C VAL A 148 -6.86 10.95 9.94
N THR A 149 -6.47 10.87 11.22
CA THR A 149 -7.34 10.43 12.32
C THR A 149 -8.40 11.46 12.68
N THR A 150 -8.11 12.76 12.63
CA THR A 150 -9.06 13.88 12.83
C THR A 150 -10.01 14.00 11.65
N ALA A 151 -9.56 13.76 10.41
CA ALA A 151 -10.46 13.71 9.25
C ALA A 151 -11.42 12.50 9.32
N ILE A 152 -10.98 11.35 9.85
CA ILE A 152 -11.82 10.16 10.04
C ILE A 152 -12.70 10.29 11.31
N ALA A 153 -12.21 10.93 12.38
CA ALA A 153 -12.99 11.18 13.60
C ALA A 153 -14.06 12.27 13.43
N ALA A 154 -13.88 13.19 12.48
CA ALA A 154 -14.90 14.17 12.08
C ALA A 154 -16.07 13.53 11.33
N VAL A 155 -15.92 12.29 10.83
CA VAL A 155 -17.03 11.46 10.35
C VAL A 155 -17.61 10.74 11.55
N GLN A 156 -18.42 11.46 12.32
CA GLN A 156 -19.22 10.87 13.38
C GLN A 156 -20.17 9.84 12.73
N PRO A 157 -20.14 8.55 13.09
CA PRO A 157 -21.21 7.65 12.67
C PRO A 157 -22.54 8.22 13.17
N PRO A 158 -23.62 8.16 12.36
CA PRO A 158 -24.92 8.67 12.78
C PRO A 158 -25.26 8.07 14.15
N PRO A 159 -25.82 8.86 15.08
CA PRO A 159 -26.12 8.38 16.41
C PRO A 159 -26.95 7.11 16.28
N ILE A 160 -26.37 5.98 16.67
CA ILE A 160 -27.13 4.75 16.90
C ILE A 160 -28.05 5.15 18.04
N GLY A 161 -29.31 5.42 17.70
CA GLY A 161 -30.34 5.70 18.66
C GLY A 161 -30.26 4.63 19.73
N VAL A 162 -30.27 5.06 20.99
CA VAL A 162 -30.59 4.21 22.13
C VAL A 162 -31.72 3.28 21.67
N PRO A 163 -31.59 1.95 21.76
CA PRO A 163 -32.72 1.09 21.44
C PRO A 163 -33.82 1.49 22.41
N ALA A 164 -34.80 2.23 21.89
CA ALA A 164 -36.08 2.40 22.55
C ALA A 164 -36.59 0.99 22.79
N SER A 165 -36.97 0.73 24.03
CA SER A 165 -37.76 -0.43 24.47
C SER A 165 -38.64 -0.98 23.35
N GLU A 166 -38.23 -2.10 22.75
CA GLU A 166 -39.04 -2.78 21.74
C GLU A 166 -40.30 -3.35 22.42
N PRO A 167 -41.51 -3.01 21.94
CA PRO A 167 -42.69 -3.75 22.31
C PRO A 167 -42.66 -5.12 21.60
N GLU A 168 -42.73 -6.17 22.41
CA GLU A 168 -43.31 -7.49 22.15
C GLU A 168 -43.44 -7.93 20.68
N LEU A 169 -42.51 -8.77 20.21
CA LEU A 169 -42.72 -9.59 19.01
C LEU A 169 -42.28 -11.03 19.29
N ILE A 170 -43.29 -11.81 19.64
CA ILE A 170 -43.27 -13.26 19.84
C ILE A 170 -42.78 -13.92 18.53
N SER A 171 -41.60 -14.55 18.58
CA SER A 171 -41.19 -15.55 17.60
C SER A 171 -40.95 -16.87 18.34
N SER A 172 -41.91 -17.75 18.19
CA SER A 172 -41.98 -19.10 18.74
C SER A 172 -40.97 -20.03 18.06
N ILE A 173 -39.95 -20.48 18.79
CA ILE A 173 -39.23 -21.73 18.49
C ILE A 173 -39.07 -22.49 19.82
N PRO A 174 -39.67 -23.68 20.01
CA PRO A 174 -39.43 -24.47 21.21
C PRO A 174 -38.05 -25.14 21.13
N ALA A 175 -37.29 -25.07 22.22
CA ALA A 175 -36.05 -25.82 22.39
C ALA A 175 -36.34 -27.34 22.50
N PRO A 176 -35.46 -28.23 21.98
CA PRO A 176 -35.64 -29.66 22.18
C PRO A 176 -35.46 -30.03 23.66
N ALA A 177 -36.40 -30.80 24.19
CA ALA A 177 -36.41 -31.24 25.58
C ALA A 177 -35.20 -32.14 25.90
N SER A 178 -34.53 -31.86 27.02
CA SER A 178 -33.56 -32.75 27.67
C SER A 178 -34.25 -34.05 28.13
N ALA A 179 -33.65 -35.19 27.80
CA ALA A 179 -34.13 -36.53 28.14
C ALA A 179 -34.22 -36.76 29.67
N PRO A 180 -35.17 -37.58 30.17
CA PRO A 180 -35.33 -37.85 31.59
C PRO A 180 -34.30 -38.87 32.12
N ASP A 181 -33.87 -38.67 33.37
CA ASP A 181 -33.03 -39.59 34.16
C ASP A 181 -33.66 -40.99 34.25
N ASP A 182 -32.86 -42.00 33.91
CA ASP A 182 -33.20 -43.43 34.00
C ASP A 182 -32.85 -43.97 35.41
N PRO A 183 -33.83 -44.39 36.23
CA PRO A 183 -33.60 -44.79 37.63
C PRO A 183 -33.01 -46.20 37.82
N ALA A 184 -32.54 -46.89 36.78
CA ALA A 184 -32.15 -48.31 36.85
C ALA A 184 -30.63 -48.61 36.89
N ARG A 185 -29.75 -47.66 37.25
CA ARG A 185 -28.30 -47.95 37.34
C ARG A 185 -27.90 -48.45 38.74
N PRO A 186 -27.44 -49.71 38.91
CA PRO A 186 -26.98 -50.21 40.22
C PRO A 186 -25.64 -49.57 40.63
N PRO A 187 -25.36 -49.42 41.94
CA PRO A 187 -24.16 -48.75 42.43
C PRO A 187 -22.91 -49.59 42.21
N ALA A 188 -21.88 -48.98 41.61
CA ALA A 188 -20.55 -49.57 41.48
C ALA A 188 -19.88 -49.66 42.87
N LYS A 189 -19.32 -50.83 43.18
CA LYS A 189 -18.62 -51.11 44.44
C LYS A 189 -17.34 -50.29 44.57
N VAL A 190 -17.02 -49.95 45.82
CA VAL A 190 -15.80 -49.27 46.33
C VAL A 190 -14.53 -49.98 45.90
#